data_AF-A0AAV6NZ73-F1
#
_entry.id   AF-A0AAV6NZ73-F1
#
_cell.length_a   1.000
_cell.length_b   1.000
_cell.length_c   1.000
_cell.angle_alpha   90.00
_cell.angle_beta   90.00
_cell.angle_gamma   90.00
#
_symmetry.space_group_name_H-M   'P 1'
#
loop_
_entity.id
_entity.type
_entity.pdbx_description
1 polymer ?
#
loop_
_entity_poly.entity_id
_entity_poly.type
_entity_poly.pdbx_seq_one_letter_code
_entity_poly.pdbx_strand_id
1 'polypeptide(L)'
;MCAGLVYLDLSKDNRRITPRALSWSLQLRPVQGSGRDIAAKNELDKLRPEFRSGLDAFTKFVFERTRPKQVGATVMTGPVLVGITESYLDALNQGAVPTITSSWQSVEEAECRRAYDHAAEVYTSTFDRSKPPEEAALREAHETAVQKSLAAFNLGAVGAGPVRKKYEGLLEKFYRKAFEDYKRNAYTEADLQCTNAIQSMEQRLRAACHASDANINNVVKVLGALLSEYEASSHGPGKWQKLATFLHRSLDGPVHDLIKRLIDQVGSEKNSLALKCRSIEDQLNLLKKQLEASEKYKSEYLKRYEDAINDKKKLADDYMNRISNLQGNCSSLDERCSSLKKTLDQANQESLDWKRKYETVLSKLKAEENQASSEIAVLKSRSSAAEARLAAAREQSQSAQEEAEEWKRKFDIALRDTKAALEKAALAEERTNKQTRLREDTLRKEFSITLAEKEDELKDKATKN
;
A
#
# COMPACT_ATOMS: atom_id res chain seq x y z
N MET A 1 -9.37 -50.12 141.20
CA MET A 1 -8.44 -49.05 141.57
C MET A 1 -9.16 -47.73 141.43
N CYS A 2 -9.49 -47.10 142.55
CA CYS A 2 -10.21 -45.83 142.62
C CYS A 2 -9.31 -44.69 142.15
N ALA A 3 -9.69 -44.01 141.06
CA ALA A 3 -9.09 -42.73 140.68
C ALA A 3 -10.08 -41.62 141.07
N GLY A 4 -9.77 -40.91 142.14
CA GLY A 4 -10.56 -39.79 142.65
C GLY A 4 -10.58 -38.63 141.66
N LEU A 5 -11.80 -38.24 141.25
CA LEU A 5 -12.11 -36.94 140.67
C LEU A 5 -11.96 -35.88 141.78
N VAL A 6 -10.84 -35.16 141.79
CA VAL A 6 -10.70 -33.94 142.59
C VAL A 6 -11.22 -32.77 141.76
N TYR A 7 -12.50 -32.43 141.94
CA TYR A 7 -13.03 -31.13 141.55
C TYR A 7 -12.51 -30.09 142.55
N LEU A 8 -11.65 -29.17 142.11
CA LEU A 8 -11.29 -27.98 142.87
C LEU A 8 -12.50 -27.04 142.88
N ASP A 9 -13.26 -27.04 143.97
CA ASP A 9 -14.27 -26.03 144.28
C ASP A 9 -13.55 -24.75 144.73
N LEU A 10 -13.40 -23.79 143.82
CA LEU A 10 -12.85 -22.48 144.10
C LEU A 10 -14.00 -21.48 144.26
N SER A 11 -14.46 -21.29 145.49
CA SER A 11 -15.35 -20.19 145.85
C SER A 11 -14.54 -19.01 146.41
N LYS A 12 -14.78 -17.82 145.85
CA LYS A 12 -14.43 -16.54 146.47
C LYS A 12 -15.59 -15.58 146.20
N ASP A 13 -16.20 -15.06 147.27
CA ASP A 13 -17.32 -14.11 147.26
C ASP A 13 -18.58 -14.54 146.47
N ASN A 14 -19.09 -15.73 146.79
CA ASN A 14 -20.48 -16.17 146.52
C ASN A 14 -21.01 -15.99 145.08
N ARG A 15 -20.15 -16.09 144.06
CA ARG A 15 -20.55 -16.23 142.65
C ARG A 15 -19.81 -17.40 141.99
N ARG A 16 -20.56 -18.29 141.32
CA ARG A 16 -20.02 -19.43 140.55
C ARG A 16 -19.17 -18.92 139.39
N ILE A 17 -17.89 -19.29 139.35
CA ILE A 17 -16.97 -18.97 138.26
C ILE A 17 -17.11 -20.07 137.18
N THR A 18 -17.52 -19.70 135.97
CA THR A 18 -17.52 -20.64 134.81
C THR A 18 -16.15 -20.61 134.11
N PRO A 19 -15.72 -21.73 133.46
CA PRO A 19 -14.41 -21.84 132.81
C PRO A 19 -14.14 -20.75 131.74
N ARG A 20 -15.21 -20.12 131.22
CA ARG A 20 -15.16 -19.03 130.24
C ARG A 20 -14.57 -17.72 130.82
N ALA A 21 -14.53 -17.54 132.14
CA ALA A 21 -13.99 -16.35 132.81
C ALA A 21 -12.49 -16.43 133.13
N LEU A 22 -11.89 -17.63 133.13
CA LEU A 22 -10.46 -17.82 133.41
C LEU A 22 -9.57 -17.57 132.19
N SER A 23 -10.11 -17.67 130.96
CA SER A 23 -9.32 -17.52 129.73
C SER A 23 -9.00 -16.07 129.32
N TRP A 24 -9.61 -15.06 129.96
CA TRP A 24 -9.35 -13.65 129.66
C TRP A 24 -8.60 -12.90 130.77
N SER A 25 -8.35 -13.53 131.94
CA SER A 25 -7.72 -12.85 133.09
C SER A 25 -6.32 -13.36 133.48
N LEU A 26 -5.80 -14.39 132.81
CA LEU A 26 -4.41 -14.80 132.92
C LEU A 26 -3.72 -14.78 131.54
N GLN A 27 -2.54 -14.16 131.51
CA GLN A 27 -1.67 -13.87 130.36
C GLN A 27 -2.11 -12.74 129.40
N LEU A 28 -2.01 -11.50 129.90
CA LEU A 28 -1.09 -10.45 129.41
C LEU A 28 -1.45 -9.14 130.13
N ARG A 29 -1.11 -9.03 131.42
CA ARG A 29 -0.98 -7.68 132.01
C ARG A 29 0.31 -7.09 131.44
N PRO A 30 0.29 -5.86 130.88
CA PRO A 30 1.52 -5.13 130.68
C PRO A 30 2.18 -4.98 132.05
N VAL A 31 3.44 -5.38 132.16
CA VAL A 31 4.24 -5.05 133.34
C VAL A 31 4.25 -3.54 133.46
N GLN A 32 3.58 -2.99 134.48
CA GLN A 32 3.74 -1.57 134.83
C GLN A 32 5.15 -1.39 135.40
N GLY A 33 6.03 -0.81 134.59
CA GLY A 33 7.40 -0.48 134.95
C GLY A 33 8.07 0.26 133.79
N SER A 34 8.87 1.28 134.09
CA SER A 34 9.65 1.98 133.06
C SER A 34 10.64 0.99 132.41
N GLY A 35 10.96 1.14 131.12
CA GLY A 35 11.81 0.19 130.39
C GLY A 35 13.20 -0.07 131.00
N ARG A 36 13.64 0.76 131.97
CA ARG A 36 14.86 0.54 132.76
C ARG A 36 14.72 -0.54 133.84
N ASP A 37 13.55 -0.72 134.43
CA ASP A 37 13.34 -1.69 135.53
C ASP A 37 13.17 -3.13 135.04
N ILE A 38 12.74 -3.31 133.78
CA ILE A 38 12.61 -4.62 133.13
C ILE A 38 13.96 -5.07 132.54
N ALA A 39 14.77 -4.14 132.02
CA ALA A 39 16.14 -4.41 131.57
C ALA A 39 17.08 -4.74 132.73
N ALA A 40 16.96 -4.06 133.88
CA ALA A 40 17.79 -4.30 135.06
C ALA A 40 17.54 -5.66 135.75
N LYS A 41 16.38 -6.30 135.52
CA LYS A 41 16.00 -7.60 136.10
C LYS A 41 16.49 -8.82 135.32
N ASN A 42 16.97 -8.64 134.08
CA ASN A 42 17.42 -9.73 133.20
C ASN A 42 18.77 -9.41 132.53
N GLU A 43 19.75 -8.94 133.30
CA GLU A 43 21.13 -9.03 132.82
C GLU A 43 21.54 -10.50 132.89
N LEU A 44 21.62 -11.17 131.74
CA LEU A 44 22.14 -12.54 131.63
C LEU A 44 23.51 -12.64 132.34
N ASP A 45 24.27 -11.55 132.36
CA ASP A 45 25.56 -11.43 133.02
C ASP A 45 25.53 -11.40 134.55
N LYS A 46 24.35 -11.25 135.17
CA LYS A 46 24.14 -11.37 136.62
C LYS A 46 23.77 -12.79 137.05
N LEU A 47 23.44 -13.68 136.12
CA LEU A 47 23.10 -15.07 136.43
C LEU A 47 24.36 -15.88 136.78
N ARG A 48 24.22 -16.99 137.53
CA ARG A 48 25.37 -17.84 137.84
C ARG A 48 26.06 -18.32 136.55
N PRO A 49 27.40 -18.32 136.46
CA PRO A 49 28.13 -18.79 135.28
C PRO A 49 27.72 -20.20 134.84
N GLU A 50 27.44 -21.09 135.79
CA GLU A 50 26.98 -22.46 135.53
C GLU A 50 25.58 -22.47 134.89
N PHE A 51 24.70 -21.55 135.28
CA PHE A 51 23.38 -21.41 134.68
C PHE A 51 23.47 -20.87 133.26
N ARG A 52 24.34 -19.88 133.00
CA ARG A 52 24.58 -19.35 131.65
C ARG A 52 25.16 -20.42 130.72
N SER A 53 26.22 -21.09 131.17
CA SER A 53 26.82 -22.20 130.42
C SER A 53 25.81 -23.34 130.20
N GLY A 54 24.95 -23.62 131.18
CA GLY A 54 23.89 -24.61 131.07
C GLY A 54 22.79 -24.20 130.09
N LEU A 55 22.37 -22.93 130.10
CA LEU A 55 21.39 -22.38 129.17
C LEU A 55 21.94 -22.39 127.74
N ASP A 56 23.18 -21.95 127.53
CA ASP A 56 23.83 -21.99 126.22
C ASP A 56 23.95 -23.43 125.69
N ALA A 57 24.37 -24.37 126.54
CA ALA A 57 24.44 -25.78 126.17
C ALA A 57 23.06 -26.35 125.82
N PHE A 58 22.03 -26.00 126.60
CA PHE A 58 20.65 -26.41 126.32
C PHE A 58 20.13 -25.81 125.00
N THR A 59 20.36 -24.52 124.78
CA THR A 59 19.94 -23.82 123.55
C THR A 59 20.63 -24.42 122.32
N LYS A 60 21.94 -24.66 122.37
CA LYS A 60 22.68 -25.37 121.30
C LYS A 60 22.11 -26.77 121.09
N PHE A 61 21.90 -27.52 122.16
CA PHE A 61 21.32 -28.87 122.10
C PHE A 61 19.95 -28.87 121.40
N VAL A 62 19.07 -27.92 121.73
CA VAL A 62 17.76 -27.78 121.10
C VAL A 62 17.90 -27.42 119.62
N PHE A 63 18.69 -26.41 119.26
CA PHE A 63 18.82 -25.99 117.86
C PHE A 63 19.50 -27.05 116.98
N GLU A 64 20.48 -27.78 117.49
CA GLU A 64 21.20 -28.81 116.75
C GLU A 64 20.38 -30.10 116.56
N ARG A 65 19.48 -30.42 117.50
CA ARG A 65 18.72 -31.69 117.48
C ARG A 65 17.25 -31.57 117.11
N THR A 66 16.67 -30.37 117.17
CA THR A 66 15.27 -30.20 116.79
C THR A 66 15.11 -30.45 115.30
N ARG A 67 14.25 -31.41 114.96
CA ARG A 67 13.89 -31.71 113.58
C ARG A 67 12.57 -31.04 113.23
N PRO A 68 12.35 -30.69 111.95
CA PRO A 68 11.04 -30.26 111.50
C PRO A 68 9.97 -31.27 111.91
N LYS A 69 8.84 -30.77 112.40
CA LYS A 69 7.69 -31.63 112.72
C LYS A 69 7.21 -32.29 111.44
N GLN A 70 6.99 -33.60 111.49
CA GLN A 70 6.59 -34.41 110.35
C GLN A 70 5.45 -35.36 110.72
N VAL A 71 4.62 -35.70 109.74
CA VAL A 71 3.67 -36.83 109.80
C VAL A 71 4.02 -37.77 108.65
N GLY A 72 4.43 -39.00 109.00
CA GLY A 72 5.08 -39.89 108.03
C GLY A 72 6.36 -39.25 107.49
N ALA A 73 6.48 -39.16 106.16
CA ALA A 73 7.60 -38.50 105.48
C ALA A 73 7.35 -37.00 105.19
N THR A 74 6.19 -36.45 105.57
CA THR A 74 5.77 -35.11 105.17
C THR A 74 6.08 -34.10 106.26
N VAL A 75 6.84 -33.05 105.91
CA VAL A 75 7.10 -31.91 106.81
C VAL A 75 5.82 -31.09 106.99
N MET A 76 5.50 -30.81 108.25
CA MET A 76 4.38 -29.96 108.65
C MET A 76 4.76 -28.49 108.42
N THR A 77 4.34 -27.95 107.27
CA THR A 77 4.52 -26.54 106.92
C THR A 77 3.53 -25.66 107.69
N GLY A 78 3.73 -24.33 107.63
CA GLY A 78 2.82 -23.36 108.25
C GLY A 78 1.34 -23.58 107.89
N PRO A 79 0.97 -23.65 106.59
CA PRO A 79 -0.40 -23.91 106.18
C PRO A 79 -0.97 -25.24 106.71
N VAL A 80 -0.16 -26.31 106.69
CA VAL A 80 -0.58 -27.62 107.21
C VAL A 80 -0.83 -27.56 108.72
N LEU A 81 0.05 -26.89 109.48
CA LEU A 81 -0.14 -26.69 110.92
C LEU A 81 -1.41 -25.90 111.23
N VAL A 82 -1.67 -24.82 110.48
CA VAL A 82 -2.90 -24.02 110.63
C VAL A 82 -4.12 -24.91 110.40
N GLY A 83 -4.17 -25.65 109.29
CA GLY A 83 -5.31 -26.52 108.98
C GLY A 83 -5.53 -27.64 110.00
N ILE A 84 -4.46 -28.24 110.54
CA ILE A 84 -4.60 -29.24 111.62
C ILE A 84 -5.11 -28.57 112.90
N THR A 85 -4.62 -27.38 113.22
CA THR A 85 -5.03 -26.63 114.41
C THR A 85 -6.50 -26.25 114.33
N GLU A 86 -6.96 -25.75 113.18
CA GLU A 86 -8.37 -25.45 112.91
C GLU A 86 -9.23 -26.71 113.08
N SER A 87 -8.83 -27.82 112.45
CA SER A 87 -9.55 -29.10 112.57
C SER A 87 -9.65 -29.59 114.03
N TYR A 88 -8.60 -29.41 114.83
CA TYR A 88 -8.61 -29.76 116.25
C TYR A 88 -9.52 -28.85 117.06
N LEU A 89 -9.46 -27.54 116.81
CA LEU A 89 -10.34 -26.57 117.47
C LEU A 89 -11.81 -26.85 117.16
N ASP A 90 -12.12 -27.18 115.90
CA ASP A 90 -13.48 -27.54 115.48
C ASP A 90 -13.98 -28.81 116.19
N ALA A 91 -13.16 -29.86 116.27
CA ALA A 91 -13.51 -31.08 116.99
C ALA A 91 -13.77 -30.80 118.48
N LEU A 92 -12.90 -30.02 119.13
CA LEU A 92 -13.06 -29.63 120.55
C LEU A 92 -14.34 -28.81 120.76
N ASN A 93 -14.59 -27.82 119.90
CA ASN A 93 -15.77 -26.96 119.98
C ASN A 93 -17.08 -27.74 119.76
N GLN A 94 -17.04 -28.85 119.02
CA GLN A 94 -18.18 -29.75 118.80
C GLN A 94 -18.30 -30.88 119.84
N GLY A 95 -17.43 -30.89 120.87
CA GLY A 95 -17.43 -31.92 121.92
C GLY A 95 -16.88 -33.28 121.48
N ALA A 96 -16.20 -33.34 120.33
CA ALA A 96 -15.52 -34.53 119.83
C ALA A 96 -14.04 -34.58 120.27
N VAL A 97 -13.44 -35.77 120.23
CA VAL A 97 -12.01 -35.95 120.49
C VAL A 97 -11.22 -35.71 119.19
N PRO A 98 -10.29 -34.74 119.14
CA PRO A 98 -9.46 -34.51 117.96
C PRO A 98 -8.68 -35.76 117.57
N THR A 99 -8.72 -36.12 116.29
CA THR A 99 -8.03 -37.30 115.76
C THR A 99 -7.08 -36.89 114.66
N ILE A 100 -5.78 -37.17 114.84
CA ILE A 100 -4.74 -36.75 113.88
C ILE A 100 -4.97 -37.30 112.47
N THR A 101 -5.50 -38.50 112.34
CA THR A 101 -5.72 -39.15 111.04
C THR A 101 -6.76 -38.41 110.20
N SER A 102 -7.92 -38.09 110.77
CA SER A 102 -8.99 -37.40 110.04
C SER A 102 -8.64 -35.94 109.74
N SER A 103 -8.02 -35.25 110.70
CA SER A 103 -7.50 -33.89 110.49
C SER A 103 -6.43 -33.86 109.41
N TRP A 104 -5.50 -34.81 109.41
CA TRP A 104 -4.46 -34.90 108.37
C TRP A 104 -5.05 -35.17 106.99
N GLN A 105 -5.96 -36.13 106.85
CA GLN A 105 -6.62 -36.42 105.56
C GLN A 105 -7.38 -35.22 105.01
N SER A 106 -8.10 -34.48 105.86
CA SER A 106 -8.83 -33.28 105.43
C SER A 106 -7.88 -32.17 104.98
N VAL A 107 -6.76 -31.98 105.68
CA VAL A 107 -5.76 -30.98 105.30
C VAL A 107 -5.04 -31.40 104.02
N GLU A 108 -4.67 -32.67 103.88
CA GLU A 108 -4.05 -33.19 102.64
C GLU A 108 -4.96 -32.96 101.42
N GLU A 109 -6.26 -33.21 101.54
CA GLU A 109 -7.25 -32.96 100.47
C GLU A 109 -7.38 -31.47 100.15
N ALA A 110 -7.44 -30.60 101.17
CA ALA A 110 -7.58 -29.15 100.98
C ALA A 110 -6.33 -28.53 100.34
N GLU A 111 -5.14 -28.90 100.82
CA GLU A 111 -3.87 -28.39 100.29
C GLU A 111 -3.59 -28.92 98.88
N CYS A 112 -3.85 -30.21 98.60
CA CYS A 112 -3.71 -30.75 97.25
C CYS A 112 -4.70 -30.11 96.26
N ARG A 113 -5.92 -29.79 96.70
CA ARG A 113 -6.89 -29.04 95.89
C ARG A 113 -6.39 -27.64 95.56
N ARG A 114 -5.91 -26.91 96.58
CA ARG A 114 -5.37 -25.55 96.37
C ARG A 114 -4.15 -25.57 95.44
N ALA A 115 -3.28 -26.56 95.60
CA ALA A 115 -2.13 -26.77 94.71
C ALA A 115 -2.57 -27.07 93.27
N TYR A 116 -3.62 -27.89 93.09
CA TYR A 116 -4.21 -28.16 91.79
C TYR A 116 -4.79 -26.89 91.14
N ASP A 117 -5.60 -26.12 91.86
CA ASP A 117 -6.22 -24.90 91.34
C ASP A 117 -5.15 -23.89 90.91
N HIS A 118 -4.12 -23.69 91.76
CA HIS A 118 -2.99 -22.83 91.44
C HIS A 118 -2.19 -23.34 90.24
N ALA A 119 -1.91 -24.64 90.16
CA ALA A 119 -1.20 -25.22 89.03
C ALA A 119 -1.99 -25.07 87.72
N ALA A 120 -3.30 -25.26 87.73
CA ALA A 120 -4.16 -25.07 86.57
C ALA A 120 -4.14 -23.61 86.07
N GLU A 121 -4.08 -22.64 87.00
CA GLU A 121 -3.92 -21.21 86.68
C GLU A 121 -2.54 -20.91 86.08
N VAL A 122 -1.47 -21.47 86.66
CA VAL A 122 -0.09 -21.34 86.14
C VAL A 122 0.01 -21.93 84.73
N TYR A 123 -0.61 -23.08 84.46
CA TYR A 123 -0.67 -23.64 83.11
C TYR A 123 -1.37 -22.68 82.15
N THR A 124 -2.56 -22.19 82.53
CA THR A 124 -3.40 -21.35 81.67
C THR A 124 -2.72 -20.02 81.32
N SER A 125 -2.00 -19.43 82.27
CA SER A 125 -1.26 -18.18 82.10
C SER A 125 0.06 -18.35 81.36
N THR A 126 0.73 -19.50 81.50
CA THR A 126 2.02 -19.76 80.85
C THR A 126 1.89 -20.35 79.45
N PHE A 127 0.76 -21.00 79.15
CA PHE A 127 0.54 -21.61 77.85
C PHE A 127 0.46 -20.53 76.77
N ASP A 128 1.52 -20.42 75.99
CA ASP A 128 1.67 -19.41 74.95
C ASP A 128 0.77 -19.72 73.74
N ARG A 129 -0.33 -18.98 73.68
CA ARG A 129 -1.31 -19.06 72.59
C ARG A 129 -0.97 -18.16 71.39
N SER A 130 0.15 -17.43 71.44
CA SER A 130 0.60 -16.60 70.31
C SER A 130 1.39 -17.40 69.27
N LYS A 131 1.88 -18.58 69.62
CA LYS A 131 2.63 -19.44 68.70
C LYS A 131 1.77 -19.85 67.50
N PRO A 132 2.37 -19.94 66.29
CA PRO A 132 1.66 -20.38 65.11
C PRO A 132 1.06 -21.78 65.34
N PRO A 133 -0.07 -22.11 64.66
CA PRO A 133 -0.79 -23.37 64.80
C PRO A 133 -0.06 -24.53 64.12
N GLU A 134 1.22 -24.70 64.45
CA GLU A 134 2.11 -25.75 63.97
C GLU A 134 2.36 -26.75 65.08
N GLU A 135 2.33 -28.04 64.72
CA GLU A 135 2.33 -29.10 65.72
C GLU A 135 3.55 -29.08 66.65
N ALA A 136 4.73 -28.80 66.11
CA ALA A 136 5.97 -28.71 66.88
C ALA A 136 5.94 -27.52 67.85
N ALA A 137 5.57 -26.34 67.36
CA ALA A 137 5.53 -25.11 68.16
C ALA A 137 4.49 -25.20 69.30
N LEU A 138 3.30 -25.72 69.00
CA LEU A 138 2.24 -25.92 69.99
C LEU A 138 2.62 -26.95 71.06
N ARG A 139 3.26 -28.05 70.65
CA ARG A 139 3.73 -29.09 71.58
C ARG A 139 4.80 -28.55 72.53
N GLU A 140 5.76 -27.79 72.01
CA GLU A 140 6.81 -27.16 72.83
C GLU A 140 6.22 -26.16 73.85
N ALA A 141 5.26 -25.32 73.43
CA ALA A 141 4.57 -24.41 74.35
C ALA A 141 3.79 -25.16 75.43
N HIS A 142 3.14 -26.26 75.05
CA HIS A 142 2.42 -27.13 75.97
C HIS A 142 3.36 -27.76 77.00
N GLU A 143 4.45 -28.38 76.55
CA GLU A 143 5.44 -29.01 77.43
C GLU A 143 6.05 -28.02 78.42
N THR A 144 6.38 -26.81 77.95
CA THR A 144 6.88 -25.72 78.81
C THR A 144 5.87 -25.32 79.89
N ALA A 145 4.59 -25.18 79.51
CA ALA A 145 3.52 -24.83 80.45
C ALA A 145 3.25 -25.97 81.45
N VAL A 146 3.27 -27.23 81.00
CA VAL A 146 3.13 -28.42 81.85
C VAL A 146 4.27 -28.48 82.87
N GLN A 147 5.52 -28.27 82.46
CA GLN A 147 6.66 -28.29 83.37
C GLN A 147 6.54 -27.25 84.49
N LYS A 148 6.18 -26.00 84.15
CA LYS A 148 5.99 -24.93 85.13
C LYS A 148 4.79 -25.18 86.06
N SER A 149 3.69 -25.69 85.50
CA SER A 149 2.50 -26.04 86.28
C SER A 149 2.75 -27.21 87.24
N LEU A 150 3.45 -28.26 86.79
CA LEU A 150 3.87 -29.38 87.65
C LEU A 150 4.83 -28.94 88.75
N ALA A 151 5.76 -28.01 88.46
CA ALA A 151 6.63 -27.45 89.48
C ALA A 151 5.81 -26.69 90.55
N ALA A 152 4.83 -25.87 90.15
CA ALA A 152 3.94 -25.18 91.07
C ALA A 152 3.09 -26.15 91.91
N PHE A 153 2.55 -27.21 91.29
CA PHE A 153 1.81 -28.26 91.99
C PHE A 153 2.69 -28.96 93.04
N ASN A 154 3.90 -29.38 92.67
CA ASN A 154 4.81 -30.09 93.56
C ASN A 154 5.31 -29.26 94.75
N LEU A 155 5.33 -27.93 94.61
CA LEU A 155 5.65 -27.01 95.71
C LEU A 155 4.50 -26.85 96.71
N GLY A 156 3.26 -26.87 96.24
CA GLY A 156 2.06 -26.66 97.07
C GLY A 156 1.42 -27.94 97.60
N ALA A 157 1.53 -29.06 96.89
CA ALA A 157 0.85 -30.30 97.23
C ALA A 157 1.49 -30.97 98.45
N VAL A 158 0.64 -31.47 99.34
CA VAL A 158 1.05 -32.08 100.61
C VAL A 158 0.97 -33.60 100.50
N GLY A 159 1.95 -34.29 101.07
CA GLY A 159 1.95 -35.74 101.16
C GLY A 159 2.41 -36.46 99.88
N ALA A 160 2.35 -37.79 99.95
CA ALA A 160 2.63 -38.72 98.86
C ALA A 160 1.54 -39.80 98.76
N GLY A 161 0.37 -39.54 99.36
CA GLY A 161 -0.72 -40.48 99.51
C GLY A 161 -1.63 -40.58 98.29
N PRO A 162 -2.72 -41.36 98.39
CA PRO A 162 -3.72 -41.51 97.32
C PRO A 162 -4.41 -40.19 96.95
N VAL A 163 -4.52 -39.25 97.91
CA VAL A 163 -5.10 -37.92 97.69
C VAL A 163 -4.28 -37.11 96.71
N ARG A 164 -2.96 -37.01 96.90
CA ARG A 164 -2.06 -36.34 95.94
C ARG A 164 -2.15 -36.97 94.56
N LYS A 165 -2.09 -38.30 94.46
CA LYS A 165 -2.19 -39.04 93.18
C LYS A 165 -3.51 -38.76 92.45
N LYS A 166 -4.62 -38.60 93.19
CA LYS A 166 -5.91 -38.20 92.61
C LYS A 166 -5.80 -36.82 91.93
N TYR A 167 -5.19 -35.83 92.59
CA TYR A 167 -5.03 -34.49 92.01
C TYR A 167 -3.99 -34.44 90.89
N GLU A 168 -2.92 -35.23 90.95
CA GLU A 168 -1.99 -35.42 89.83
C GLU A 168 -2.73 -35.95 88.58
N GLY A 169 -3.56 -36.98 88.75
CA GLY A 169 -4.37 -37.52 87.66
C GLY A 169 -5.45 -36.56 87.13
N LEU A 170 -6.00 -35.69 87.99
CA LEU A 170 -6.90 -34.62 87.55
C LEU A 170 -6.15 -33.57 86.74
N LEU A 171 -4.93 -33.23 87.14
CA LEU A 171 -4.09 -32.25 86.48
C LEU A 171 -3.64 -32.73 85.08
N GLU A 172 -3.26 -34.01 84.95
CA GLU A 172 -2.98 -34.63 83.65
C GLU A 172 -4.18 -34.58 82.70
N LYS A 173 -5.39 -34.88 83.21
CA LYS A 173 -6.63 -34.79 82.44
C LYS A 173 -6.93 -33.35 82.03
N PHE A 174 -6.68 -32.39 82.93
CA PHE A 174 -6.83 -30.97 82.65
C PHE A 174 -5.88 -30.52 81.53
N TYR A 175 -4.60 -30.85 81.60
CA TYR A 175 -3.62 -30.51 80.55
C TYR A 175 -4.04 -31.05 79.19
N ARG A 176 -4.40 -32.34 79.13
CA ARG A 176 -4.82 -32.98 77.88
C ARG A 176 -6.04 -32.29 77.29
N LYS A 177 -7.06 -32.03 78.11
CA LYS A 177 -8.29 -31.38 77.66
C LYS A 177 -8.03 -29.96 77.17
N ALA A 178 -7.34 -29.15 77.97
CA ALA A 178 -7.04 -27.76 77.64
C ALA A 178 -6.20 -27.64 76.36
N PHE A 179 -5.22 -28.53 76.18
CA PHE A 179 -4.40 -28.58 74.98
C PHE A 179 -5.19 -29.00 73.74
N GLU A 180 -5.97 -30.08 73.81
CA GLU A 180 -6.77 -30.55 72.68
C GLU A 180 -7.86 -29.56 72.26
N ASP A 181 -8.52 -28.91 73.23
CA ASP A 181 -9.54 -27.90 72.94
C ASP A 181 -8.91 -26.66 72.27
N TYR A 182 -7.75 -26.21 72.75
CA TYR A 182 -7.02 -25.12 72.10
C TYR A 182 -6.53 -25.51 70.70
N LYS A 183 -5.89 -26.68 70.58
CA LYS A 183 -5.35 -27.19 69.31
C LYS A 183 -6.44 -27.31 68.25
N ARG A 184 -7.62 -27.84 68.61
CA ARG A 184 -8.78 -27.91 67.71
C ARG A 184 -9.17 -26.52 67.21
N ASN A 185 -9.35 -25.56 68.12
CA ASN A 185 -9.75 -24.21 67.76
C ASN A 185 -8.71 -23.50 66.89
N ALA A 186 -7.43 -23.61 67.26
CA ALA A 186 -6.33 -23.01 66.52
C ALA A 186 -6.21 -23.60 65.10
N TYR A 187 -6.42 -24.91 64.94
CA TYR A 187 -6.41 -25.56 63.63
C TYR A 187 -7.61 -25.16 62.77
N THR A 188 -8.80 -25.05 63.36
CA THR A 188 -10.00 -24.57 62.64
C THR A 188 -9.83 -23.13 62.17
N GLU A 189 -9.30 -22.24 63.01
CA GLU A 189 -9.02 -20.85 62.65
C GLU A 189 -7.95 -20.76 61.54
N ALA A 190 -6.88 -21.55 61.65
CA ALA A 190 -5.85 -21.64 60.62
C ALA A 190 -6.40 -22.14 59.27
N ASP A 191 -7.29 -23.13 59.30
CA ASP A 191 -7.97 -23.66 58.11
C ASP A 191 -8.84 -22.60 57.44
N LEU A 192 -9.57 -21.81 58.23
CA LEU A 192 -10.38 -20.69 57.75
C LEU A 192 -9.52 -19.59 57.13
N GLN A 193 -8.41 -19.22 57.78
CA GLN A 193 -7.45 -18.24 57.25
C GLN A 193 -6.86 -18.71 55.92
N CYS A 194 -6.44 -19.98 55.82
CA CYS A 194 -5.96 -20.56 54.57
C CYS A 194 -7.06 -20.50 53.49
N THR A 195 -8.30 -20.85 53.83
CA THR A 195 -9.44 -20.79 52.89
C THR A 195 -9.66 -19.38 52.35
N ASN A 196 -9.65 -18.37 53.22
CA ASN A 196 -9.84 -16.97 52.85
C ASN A 196 -8.68 -16.46 51.98
N ALA A 197 -7.44 -16.82 52.33
CA ALA A 197 -6.26 -16.47 51.54
C ALA A 197 -6.33 -17.11 50.14
N ILE A 198 -6.67 -18.40 50.04
CA ILE A 198 -6.87 -19.08 48.75
C ILE A 198 -7.97 -18.42 47.92
N GLN A 199 -9.10 -18.04 48.51
CA GLN A 199 -10.17 -17.34 47.78
C GLN A 199 -9.70 -15.98 47.23
N SER A 200 -8.95 -15.22 48.02
CA SER A 200 -8.33 -13.96 47.57
C SER A 200 -7.34 -14.20 46.42
N MET A 201 -6.49 -15.22 46.53
CA MET A 201 -5.56 -15.63 45.47
C MET A 201 -6.30 -16.05 44.20
N GLU A 202 -7.38 -16.84 44.29
CA GLU A 202 -8.21 -17.24 43.15
C GLU A 202 -8.78 -16.00 42.43
N GLN A 203 -9.29 -15.03 43.17
CA GLN A 203 -9.83 -13.79 42.59
C GLN A 203 -8.75 -12.97 41.89
N ARG A 204 -7.58 -12.78 42.53
CA ARG A 204 -6.46 -12.02 41.96
C ARG A 204 -5.86 -12.71 40.73
N LEU A 205 -5.72 -14.03 40.77
CA LEU A 205 -5.23 -14.81 39.63
C LEU A 205 -6.21 -14.75 38.47
N ARG A 206 -7.52 -14.94 38.74
CA ARG A 206 -8.57 -14.82 37.73
C ARG A 206 -8.56 -13.44 37.07
N ALA A 207 -8.44 -12.37 37.86
CA ALA A 207 -8.35 -11.00 37.33
C ALA A 207 -7.13 -10.84 36.40
N ALA A 208 -5.96 -11.37 36.78
CA ALA A 208 -4.77 -11.34 35.93
C ALA A 208 -4.95 -12.12 34.61
N CYS A 209 -5.68 -13.24 34.61
CA CYS A 209 -5.98 -14.02 33.40
C CYS A 209 -7.04 -13.36 32.48
N HIS A 210 -7.87 -12.46 33.00
CA HIS A 210 -8.88 -11.75 32.20
C HIS A 210 -8.46 -10.34 31.78
N ALA A 211 -7.28 -9.86 32.17
CA ALA A 211 -6.74 -8.60 31.70
C ALA A 211 -6.60 -8.59 30.16
N SER A 212 -6.83 -7.44 29.53
CA SER A 212 -6.78 -7.30 28.05
C SER A 212 -5.38 -7.53 27.48
N ASP A 213 -4.35 -7.28 28.28
CA ASP A 213 -2.93 -7.49 27.99
C ASP A 213 -2.38 -8.75 28.67
N ALA A 214 -3.26 -9.65 29.11
CA ALA A 214 -2.88 -10.87 29.81
C ALA A 214 -1.92 -11.71 28.96
N ASN A 215 -0.72 -11.92 29.50
CA ASN A 215 0.26 -12.83 28.95
C ASN A 215 0.70 -13.83 30.04
N ILE A 216 1.22 -14.98 29.61
CA ILE A 216 1.60 -16.07 30.51
C ILE A 216 2.69 -15.61 31.50
N ASN A 217 3.64 -14.78 31.07
CA ASN A 217 4.73 -14.30 31.93
C ASN A 217 4.22 -13.43 33.09
N ASN A 218 3.27 -12.54 32.83
CA ASN A 218 2.66 -11.68 33.83
C ASN A 218 1.83 -12.50 34.82
N VAL A 219 1.06 -13.47 34.33
CA VAL A 219 0.27 -14.38 35.18
C VAL A 219 1.18 -15.22 36.08
N VAL A 220 2.28 -15.76 35.56
CA VAL A 220 3.27 -16.51 36.36
C VAL A 220 3.91 -15.63 37.44
N LYS A 221 4.22 -14.36 37.14
CA LYS A 221 4.72 -13.40 38.15
C LYS A 221 3.70 -13.13 39.24
N VAL A 222 2.43 -12.91 38.88
CA VAL A 222 1.34 -12.70 39.84
C VAL A 222 1.17 -13.94 40.71
N LEU A 223 1.13 -15.14 40.10
CA LEU A 223 1.04 -16.39 40.85
C LEU A 223 2.22 -16.56 41.82
N GLY A 224 3.45 -16.30 41.37
CA GLY A 224 4.64 -16.35 42.23
C GLY A 224 4.53 -15.43 43.45
N ALA A 225 4.10 -14.18 43.25
CA ALA A 225 3.90 -13.23 44.35
C ALA A 225 2.80 -13.69 45.33
N LEU A 226 1.69 -14.23 44.81
CA LEU A 226 0.61 -14.79 45.63
C LEU A 226 1.09 -15.98 46.47
N LEU A 227 1.91 -16.86 45.89
CA LEU A 227 2.48 -18.01 46.60
C LEU A 227 3.41 -17.57 47.73
N SER A 228 4.28 -16.57 47.51
CA SER A 228 5.15 -16.02 48.54
C SER A 228 4.36 -15.37 49.68
N GLU A 229 3.29 -14.64 49.36
CA GLU A 229 2.40 -14.02 50.36
C GLU A 229 1.72 -15.11 51.21
N TYR A 230 1.15 -16.14 50.58
CA TYR A 230 0.50 -17.25 51.26
C TYR A 230 1.47 -18.06 52.14
N GLU A 231 2.69 -18.30 51.67
CA GLU A 231 3.72 -19.00 52.43
C GLU A 231 4.08 -18.25 53.71
N ALA A 232 4.17 -16.92 53.64
CA ALA A 232 4.52 -16.08 54.78
C ALA A 232 3.37 -15.87 55.78
N SER A 233 2.11 -15.80 55.30
CA SER A 233 0.97 -15.39 56.14
C SER A 233 0.10 -16.55 56.64
N SER A 234 0.20 -17.74 56.03
CA SER A 234 -0.70 -18.86 56.32
C SER A 234 0.00 -19.97 57.10
N HIS A 235 -0.71 -20.58 58.03
CA HIS A 235 -0.20 -21.66 58.88
C HIS A 235 -1.21 -22.79 59.00
N GLY A 236 -0.82 -23.87 59.67
CA GLY A 236 -1.70 -24.98 60.00
C GLY A 236 -1.45 -26.24 59.18
N PRO A 237 -1.99 -27.39 59.65
CA PRO A 237 -1.71 -28.70 59.07
C PRO A 237 -2.21 -28.85 57.62
N GLY A 238 -3.32 -28.17 57.28
CA GLY A 238 -3.91 -28.20 55.93
C GLY A 238 -3.28 -27.23 54.93
N LYS A 239 -2.32 -26.38 55.34
CA LYS A 239 -1.74 -25.29 54.54
C LYS A 239 -1.34 -25.75 53.14
N TRP A 240 -0.51 -26.79 53.08
CA TRP A 240 0.08 -27.29 51.83
C TRP A 240 -0.92 -28.07 50.98
N GLN A 241 -1.84 -28.81 51.60
CA GLN A 241 -2.89 -29.53 50.88
C GLN A 241 -3.85 -28.56 50.16
N LYS A 242 -4.27 -27.48 50.83
CA LYS A 242 -5.10 -26.44 50.22
C LYS A 242 -4.34 -25.72 49.10
N LEU A 243 -3.08 -25.37 49.31
CA LEU A 243 -2.25 -24.73 48.29
C LEU A 243 -2.09 -25.61 47.03
N ALA A 244 -1.82 -26.90 47.21
CA ALA A 244 -1.71 -27.85 46.12
C ALA A 244 -3.04 -27.98 45.34
N THR A 245 -4.17 -28.04 46.05
CA THR A 245 -5.51 -28.09 45.44
C THR A 245 -5.81 -26.82 44.64
N PHE A 246 -5.46 -25.66 45.20
CA PHE A 246 -5.57 -24.36 44.52
C PHE A 246 -4.72 -24.32 43.24
N LEU A 247 -3.45 -24.74 43.31
CA LEU A 247 -2.55 -24.75 42.16
C LEU A 247 -3.10 -25.64 41.04
N HIS A 248 -3.53 -26.85 41.38
CA HIS A 248 -4.12 -27.78 40.42
C HIS A 248 -5.36 -27.18 39.73
N ARG A 249 -6.31 -26.66 40.52
CA ARG A 249 -7.54 -26.03 40.01
C ARG A 249 -7.27 -24.74 39.22
N SER A 250 -6.20 -24.02 39.56
CA SER A 250 -5.79 -22.81 38.84
C SER A 250 -5.22 -23.12 37.47
N LEU A 251 -4.42 -24.19 37.37
CA LEU A 251 -3.87 -24.68 36.11
C LEU A 251 -4.98 -25.18 35.18
N ASP A 252 -5.92 -25.99 35.70
CA ASP A 252 -7.04 -26.55 34.93
C ASP A 252 -8.14 -25.53 34.60
N GLY A 253 -8.19 -24.39 35.29
CA GLY A 253 -9.22 -23.36 35.11
C GLY A 253 -8.67 -22.09 34.44
N PRO A 254 -8.45 -21.01 35.20
CA PRO A 254 -8.16 -19.69 34.63
C PRO A 254 -6.89 -19.63 33.78
N VAL A 255 -5.87 -20.44 34.09
CA VAL A 255 -4.64 -20.49 33.28
C VAL A 255 -4.87 -21.23 31.98
N HIS A 256 -5.55 -22.39 32.02
CA HIS A 256 -5.95 -23.12 30.83
C HIS A 256 -6.82 -22.25 29.89
N ASP A 257 -7.81 -21.55 30.45
CA ASP A 257 -8.70 -20.67 29.70
C ASP A 257 -7.95 -19.52 29.02
N LEU A 258 -6.95 -18.94 29.69
CA LEU A 258 -6.09 -17.93 29.10
C LEU A 258 -5.28 -18.51 27.93
N ILE A 259 -4.64 -19.66 28.13
CA ILE A 259 -3.84 -20.33 27.09
C ILE A 259 -4.71 -20.63 25.87
N LYS A 260 -5.92 -21.19 26.08
CA LYS A 260 -6.88 -21.47 25.02
C LYS A 260 -7.26 -20.21 24.26
N ARG A 261 -7.59 -19.12 24.96
CA ARG A 261 -7.92 -17.83 24.34
C ARG A 261 -6.77 -17.27 23.50
N LEU A 262 -5.54 -17.36 24.00
CA LEU A 262 -4.34 -16.94 23.25
C LEU A 262 -4.13 -17.81 22.00
N ILE A 263 -4.33 -19.12 22.09
CA ILE A 263 -4.28 -20.03 20.94
C ILE A 263 -5.35 -19.68 19.91
N ASP A 264 -6.58 -19.46 20.34
CA ASP A 264 -7.70 -19.10 19.46
C ASP A 264 -7.45 -17.74 18.77
N GLN A 265 -6.91 -16.76 19.51
CA GLN A 265 -6.51 -15.46 18.96
C GLN A 265 -5.45 -15.63 17.86
N VAL A 266 -4.36 -16.35 18.14
CA VAL A 266 -3.31 -16.65 17.15
C VAL A 266 -3.87 -17.42 15.96
N GLY A 267 -4.79 -18.37 16.19
CA GLY A 267 -5.49 -19.09 15.13
C GLY A 267 -6.31 -18.17 14.23
N SER A 268 -7.01 -17.20 14.80
CA SER A 268 -7.79 -16.21 14.05
C SER A 268 -6.90 -15.26 13.22
N GLU A 269 -5.79 -14.81 13.80
CA GLU A 269 -4.80 -13.96 13.13
C GLU A 269 -4.12 -14.72 11.97
N LYS A 270 -3.75 -15.98 12.19
CA LYS A 270 -3.23 -16.87 11.15
C LYS A 270 -4.22 -17.02 9.99
N ASN A 271 -5.51 -17.23 10.29
CA ASN A 271 -6.55 -17.35 9.26
C ASN A 271 -6.76 -16.03 8.49
N SER A 272 -6.77 -14.90 9.19
CA SER A 272 -6.84 -13.57 8.57
C SER A 272 -5.65 -13.32 7.64
N LEU A 273 -4.43 -13.66 8.10
CA LEU A 273 -3.22 -13.55 7.29
C LEU A 273 -3.27 -14.47 6.08
N ALA A 274 -3.73 -15.71 6.22
CA ALA A 274 -3.88 -16.65 5.12
C ALA A 274 -4.86 -16.15 4.04
N LEU A 275 -5.97 -15.51 4.45
CA LEU A 275 -6.90 -14.86 3.52
C LEU A 275 -6.24 -13.70 2.77
N LYS A 276 -5.44 -12.88 3.45
CA LYS A 276 -4.66 -11.81 2.81
C LYS A 276 -3.65 -12.37 1.81
N CYS A 277 -2.93 -13.44 2.17
CA CYS A 277 -2.01 -14.11 1.26
C CYS A 277 -2.71 -14.62 0.00
N ARG A 278 -3.87 -15.29 0.14
CA ARG A 278 -4.67 -15.74 -1.02
C ARG A 278 -5.12 -14.58 -1.90
N SER A 279 -5.59 -13.48 -1.29
CA SER A 279 -5.99 -12.29 -2.05
C SER A 279 -4.83 -11.69 -2.84
N ILE A 280 -3.63 -11.65 -2.27
CA ILE A 280 -2.42 -11.16 -2.95
C ILE A 280 -2.05 -12.12 -4.10
N GLU A 281 -2.17 -13.42 -3.88
CA GLU A 281 -1.89 -14.45 -4.89
C GLU A 281 -2.86 -14.36 -6.08
N ASP A 282 -4.15 -14.13 -5.82
CA ASP A 282 -5.16 -13.88 -6.85
C ASP A 282 -4.87 -12.59 -7.64
N GLN A 283 -4.45 -11.52 -6.95
CA GLN A 283 -4.03 -10.27 -7.60
C GLN A 283 -2.78 -10.47 -8.48
N LEU A 284 -1.79 -11.23 -8.01
CA LEU A 284 -0.61 -11.56 -8.79
C LEU A 284 -0.97 -12.39 -10.03
N ASN A 285 -1.87 -13.36 -9.90
CA ASN A 285 -2.35 -14.15 -11.03
C ASN A 285 -3.10 -13.31 -12.07
N LEU A 286 -3.91 -12.33 -11.62
CA LEU A 286 -4.56 -11.39 -12.52
C LEU A 286 -3.55 -10.51 -13.27
N LEU A 287 -2.60 -9.92 -12.56
CA LEU A 287 -1.53 -9.11 -13.15
C LEU A 287 -0.69 -9.93 -14.12
N LYS A 288 -0.38 -11.18 -13.79
CA LYS A 288 0.33 -12.10 -14.69
C LYS A 288 -0.44 -12.33 -15.98
N LYS A 289 -1.74 -12.61 -15.91
CA LYS A 289 -2.60 -12.75 -17.10
C LYS A 289 -2.67 -11.47 -17.93
N GLN A 290 -2.75 -10.30 -17.28
CA GLN A 290 -2.71 -9.00 -17.97
C GLN A 290 -1.36 -8.78 -18.68
N LEU A 291 -0.25 -9.14 -18.04
CA LEU A 291 1.08 -9.06 -18.62
C LEU A 291 1.20 -9.98 -19.84
N GLU A 292 0.81 -11.25 -19.71
CA GLU A 292 0.81 -12.22 -20.82
C GLU A 292 -0.05 -11.73 -22.01
N ALA A 293 -1.24 -11.17 -21.73
CA ALA A 293 -2.09 -10.59 -22.77
C ALA A 293 -1.44 -9.37 -23.45
N SER A 294 -0.79 -8.49 -22.67
CA SER A 294 -0.05 -7.34 -23.19
C SER A 294 1.16 -7.76 -24.04
N GLU A 295 1.90 -8.78 -23.62
CA GLU A 295 3.03 -9.35 -24.37
C GLU A 295 2.56 -10.00 -25.68
N LYS A 296 1.44 -10.72 -25.64
CA LYS A 296 0.82 -11.28 -26.85
C LYS A 296 0.38 -10.18 -27.80
N TYR A 297 -0.28 -9.13 -27.31
CA TYR A 297 -0.66 -7.99 -28.12
C TYR A 297 0.56 -7.30 -28.75
N LYS A 298 1.63 -7.10 -27.97
CA LYS A 298 2.88 -6.49 -28.44
C LYS A 298 3.55 -7.35 -29.53
N SER A 299 3.57 -8.67 -29.39
CA SER A 299 4.14 -9.58 -30.39
C SER A 299 3.30 -9.64 -31.67
N GLU A 300 1.96 -9.65 -31.57
CA GLU A 300 1.08 -9.52 -32.74
C GLU A 300 1.28 -8.19 -33.46
N TYR A 301 1.43 -7.10 -32.70
CA TYR A 301 1.70 -5.77 -33.25
C TYR A 301 3.04 -5.71 -33.98
N LEU A 302 4.11 -6.25 -33.37
CA LEU A 302 5.43 -6.38 -34.02
C LEU A 302 5.35 -7.21 -35.30
N LYS A 303 4.62 -8.33 -35.30
CA LYS A 303 4.43 -9.16 -36.50
C LYS A 303 3.77 -8.39 -37.64
N ARG A 304 2.74 -7.59 -37.36
CA ARG A 304 2.10 -6.73 -38.37
C ARG A 304 3.08 -5.72 -38.97
N TYR A 305 3.98 -5.15 -38.17
CA TYR A 305 5.03 -4.27 -38.68
C TYR A 305 6.02 -5.01 -39.57
N GLU A 306 6.46 -6.20 -39.15
CA GLU A 306 7.35 -7.06 -39.92
C GLU A 306 6.72 -7.41 -41.29
N ASP A 307 5.45 -7.82 -41.29
CA ASP A 307 4.68 -8.14 -42.50
C ASP A 307 4.57 -6.92 -43.42
N ALA A 308 4.24 -5.74 -42.89
CA ALA A 308 4.16 -4.50 -43.66
C ALA A 308 5.53 -4.07 -44.25
N ILE A 309 6.62 -4.29 -43.51
CA ILE A 309 7.99 -4.06 -44.02
C ILE A 309 8.30 -5.02 -45.16
N ASN A 310 7.93 -6.29 -45.02
CA ASN A 310 8.14 -7.30 -46.05
C ASN A 310 7.32 -7.02 -47.32
N ASP A 311 6.06 -6.61 -47.18
CA ASP A 311 5.22 -6.21 -48.30
C ASP A 311 5.77 -4.96 -49.01
N LYS A 312 6.27 -3.97 -48.24
CA LYS A 312 6.94 -2.80 -48.81
C LYS A 312 8.20 -3.17 -49.58
N LYS A 313 9.00 -4.14 -49.09
CA LYS A 313 10.17 -4.66 -49.81
C LYS A 313 9.77 -5.33 -51.12
N LYS A 314 8.77 -6.23 -51.09
CA LYS A 314 8.24 -6.86 -52.30
C LYS A 314 7.77 -5.83 -53.33
N LEU A 315 7.00 -4.84 -52.89
CA LEU A 315 6.53 -3.77 -53.75
C LEU A 315 7.70 -2.97 -54.35
N ALA A 316 8.73 -2.68 -53.55
CA ALA A 316 9.94 -2.03 -54.03
C ALA A 316 10.68 -2.88 -55.08
N ASP A 317 10.80 -4.18 -54.86
CA ASP A 317 11.39 -5.14 -55.82
C ASP A 317 10.57 -5.19 -57.12
N ASP A 318 9.23 -5.22 -57.04
CA ASP A 318 8.33 -5.17 -58.20
C ASP A 318 8.48 -3.88 -59.00
N TYR A 319 8.54 -2.72 -58.32
CA TYR A 319 8.82 -1.44 -58.97
C TYR A 319 10.21 -1.44 -59.62
N MET A 320 11.23 -1.97 -58.95
CA MET A 320 12.59 -2.05 -59.48
C MET A 320 12.63 -2.92 -60.75
N ASN A 321 11.96 -4.08 -60.74
CA ASN A 321 11.83 -4.94 -61.91
C ASN A 321 11.11 -4.24 -63.07
N ARG A 322 10.06 -3.48 -62.78
CA ARG A 322 9.31 -2.73 -63.79
C ARG A 322 10.12 -1.59 -64.39
N ILE A 323 10.92 -0.90 -63.57
CA ILE A 323 11.87 0.12 -64.02
C ILE A 323 12.92 -0.49 -64.93
N SER A 324 13.53 -1.61 -64.55
CA SER A 324 14.53 -2.32 -65.37
C SER A 324 13.96 -2.76 -66.72
N ASN A 325 12.72 -3.28 -66.75
CA ASN A 325 12.05 -3.68 -67.98
C ASN A 325 11.76 -2.46 -68.88
N LEU A 326 11.26 -1.36 -68.30
CA LEU A 326 11.04 -0.11 -69.04
C LEU A 326 12.34 0.47 -69.60
N GLN A 327 13.44 0.41 -68.85
CA GLN A 327 14.76 0.82 -69.33
C GLN A 327 15.21 -0.06 -70.51
N GLY A 328 15.07 -1.39 -70.42
CA GLY A 328 15.38 -2.30 -71.52
C GLY A 328 14.56 -2.00 -72.78
N ASN A 329 13.26 -1.73 -72.63
CA ASN A 329 12.40 -1.34 -73.74
C ASN A 329 12.81 0.00 -74.34
N CYS A 330 13.14 1.01 -73.53
CA CYS A 330 13.63 2.29 -74.02
C CYS A 330 14.92 2.14 -74.83
N SER A 331 15.88 1.34 -74.35
CA SER A 331 17.11 1.04 -75.09
C SER A 331 16.81 0.35 -76.43
N SER A 332 15.89 -0.61 -76.45
CA SER A 332 15.49 -1.29 -77.70
C SER A 332 14.82 -0.35 -78.71
N LEU A 333 14.05 0.63 -78.19
CA LEU A 333 13.37 1.63 -79.00
C LEU A 333 14.36 2.65 -79.58
N ASP A 334 15.35 3.04 -78.79
CA ASP A 334 16.42 3.96 -79.19
C ASP A 334 17.33 3.33 -80.27
N GLU A 335 17.63 2.03 -80.16
CA GLU A 335 18.29 1.25 -81.21
C GLU A 335 17.47 1.19 -82.51
N ARG A 336 16.14 1.01 -82.41
CA ARG A 336 15.23 1.07 -83.57
C ARG A 336 15.16 2.46 -84.21
N CYS A 337 15.13 3.52 -83.40
CA CYS A 337 15.17 4.89 -83.92
C CYS A 337 16.49 5.18 -84.63
N SER A 338 17.61 4.72 -84.06
CA SER A 338 18.94 4.88 -84.64
C SER A 338 19.11 4.13 -85.97
N SER A 339 18.55 2.93 -86.09
CA SER A 339 18.57 2.15 -87.34
C SER A 339 17.67 2.73 -88.43
N LEU A 340 16.46 3.19 -88.08
CA LEU A 340 15.56 3.91 -89.00
C LEU A 340 16.15 5.22 -89.51
N LYS A 341 16.90 5.94 -88.65
CA LYS A 341 17.60 7.15 -89.05
C LYS A 341 18.68 6.86 -90.10
N LYS A 342 19.46 5.80 -89.91
CA LYS A 342 20.47 5.37 -90.89
C LYS A 342 19.87 4.97 -92.24
N THR A 343 18.72 4.29 -92.27
CA THR A 343 18.06 3.93 -93.53
C THR A 343 17.45 5.13 -94.25
N LEU A 344 16.96 6.13 -93.51
CA LEU A 344 16.48 7.39 -94.08
C LEU A 344 17.63 8.17 -94.75
N ASP A 345 18.78 8.27 -94.09
CA ASP A 345 19.95 8.96 -94.62
C ASP A 345 20.47 8.28 -95.90
N GLN A 346 20.45 6.94 -95.95
CA GLN A 346 20.81 6.16 -97.14
C GLN A 346 19.88 6.44 -98.34
N ALA A 347 18.55 6.46 -98.11
CA ALA A 347 17.58 6.72 -99.17
C ALA A 347 17.66 8.15 -99.74
N ASN A 348 17.97 9.14 -98.89
CA ASN A 348 18.22 10.52 -99.32
C ASN A 348 19.45 10.63 -100.23
N GLN A 349 20.51 9.90 -99.93
CA GLN A 349 21.72 9.88 -100.76
C GLN A 349 21.44 9.30 -102.16
N GLU A 350 20.66 8.22 -102.23
CA GLU A 350 20.24 7.59 -103.49
C GLU A 350 19.34 8.52 -104.34
N SER A 351 18.44 9.27 -103.69
CA SER A 351 17.61 10.28 -104.36
C SER A 351 18.44 11.38 -105.02
N LEU A 352 19.49 11.86 -104.34
CA LEU A 352 20.40 12.88 -104.88
C LEU A 352 21.21 12.36 -106.07
N ASP A 353 21.60 11.08 -106.07
CA ASP A 353 22.31 10.45 -107.19
C ASP A 353 21.42 10.27 -108.43
N TRP A 354 20.14 9.93 -108.24
CA TRP A 354 19.16 9.87 -109.33
C TRP A 354 18.89 11.24 -109.95
N LYS A 355 18.84 12.30 -109.12
CA LYS A 355 18.66 13.68 -109.59
C LYS A 355 19.81 14.13 -110.51
N ARG A 356 21.07 13.83 -110.15
CA ARG A 356 22.25 14.13 -110.99
C ARG A 356 22.25 13.37 -112.32
N LYS A 357 21.81 12.10 -112.32
CA LYS A 357 21.69 11.30 -113.56
C LYS A 357 20.64 11.89 -114.52
N TYR A 358 19.51 12.36 -114.00
CA TYR A 358 18.45 12.97 -114.80
C TYR A 358 18.88 14.28 -115.48
N GLU A 359 19.57 15.17 -114.75
CA GLU A 359 20.09 16.44 -115.29
C GLU A 359 21.10 16.24 -116.44
N THR A 360 21.91 15.19 -116.36
CA THR A 360 22.92 14.84 -117.40
C THR A 360 22.26 14.41 -118.72
N VAL A 361 21.14 13.69 -118.65
CA VAL A 361 20.38 13.26 -119.83
C VAL A 361 19.67 14.46 -120.46
N LEU A 362 19.12 15.36 -119.63
CA LEU A 362 18.43 16.57 -120.09
C LEU A 362 19.36 17.50 -120.88
N SER A 363 20.63 17.63 -120.47
CA SER A 363 21.61 18.46 -121.18
C SER A 363 22.01 17.92 -122.56
N LYS A 364 21.98 16.59 -122.76
CA LYS A 364 22.31 15.97 -124.05
C LYS A 364 21.21 16.16 -125.09
N LEU A 365 19.94 15.96 -124.70
CA LEU A 365 18.78 16.19 -125.57
C LEU A 365 18.73 17.63 -126.10
N LYS A 366 19.08 18.61 -125.26
CA LYS A 366 19.08 20.03 -125.62
C LYS A 366 20.19 20.40 -126.63
N ALA A 367 21.28 19.64 -126.69
CA ALA A 367 22.35 19.85 -127.66
C ALA A 367 21.97 19.29 -129.05
N GLU A 368 21.32 18.13 -129.09
CA GLU A 368 20.86 17.49 -130.33
C GLU A 368 19.73 18.27 -131.01
N GLU A 369 18.80 18.86 -130.23
CA GLU A 369 17.72 19.72 -130.74
C GLU A 369 18.26 20.99 -131.43
N ASN A 370 19.27 21.62 -130.84
CA ASN A 370 19.90 22.83 -131.43
C ASN A 370 20.62 22.51 -132.75
N GLN A 371 21.23 21.32 -132.87
CA GLN A 371 21.91 20.90 -134.09
C GLN A 371 20.93 20.66 -135.25
N ALA A 372 19.81 19.98 -135.00
CA ALA A 372 18.75 19.77 -135.99
C ALA A 372 18.08 21.08 -136.45
N SER A 373 17.91 22.05 -135.55
CA SER A 373 17.34 23.37 -135.89
C SER A 373 18.19 24.16 -136.89
N SER A 374 19.52 24.00 -136.84
CA SER A 374 20.46 24.70 -137.73
C SER A 374 20.45 24.18 -139.17
N GLU A 375 20.26 22.87 -139.36
CA GLU A 375 20.20 22.23 -140.69
C GLU A 375 18.91 22.57 -141.45
N ILE A 376 17.79 22.70 -140.73
CA ILE A 376 16.49 23.10 -141.29
C ILE A 376 16.52 24.54 -141.82
N ALA A 377 17.25 25.45 -141.14
CA ALA A 377 17.38 26.85 -141.57
C ALA A 377 18.17 26.98 -142.89
N VAL A 378 19.22 26.18 -143.07
CA VAL A 378 20.03 26.18 -144.30
C VAL A 378 19.22 25.68 -145.50
N LEU A 379 18.46 24.60 -145.35
CA LEU A 379 17.64 24.02 -146.42
C LEU A 379 16.47 24.94 -146.85
N LYS A 380 15.85 25.68 -145.92
CA LYS A 380 14.79 26.66 -146.24
C LYS A 380 15.30 27.84 -147.07
N SER A 381 16.51 28.34 -146.79
CA SER A 381 17.09 29.47 -147.54
C SER A 381 17.42 29.14 -149.00
N ARG A 382 17.73 27.87 -149.29
CA ARG A 382 18.08 27.40 -150.64
C ARG A 382 16.85 27.14 -151.53
N SER A 383 15.71 26.82 -150.92
CA SER A 383 14.44 26.62 -151.62
C SER A 383 13.80 27.93 -152.07
N SER A 384 13.81 28.98 -151.21
CA SER A 384 13.18 30.26 -151.55
C SER A 384 13.91 31.01 -152.67
N ALA A 385 15.23 30.86 -152.79
CA ALA A 385 16.03 31.49 -153.85
C ALA A 385 15.81 30.88 -155.25
N ALA A 386 15.34 29.62 -155.32
CA ALA A 386 15.04 28.94 -156.58
C ALA A 386 13.63 29.28 -157.08
N GLU A 387 12.65 29.42 -156.18
CA GLU A 387 11.26 29.78 -156.51
C GLU A 387 11.12 31.24 -156.99
N ALA A 388 11.89 32.17 -156.41
CA ALA A 388 11.90 33.57 -156.84
C ALA A 388 12.40 33.78 -158.28
N ARG A 389 13.32 32.94 -158.78
CA ARG A 389 13.83 33.01 -160.16
C ARG A 389 12.83 32.50 -161.20
N LEU A 390 11.93 31.60 -160.79
CA LEU A 390 10.95 30.97 -161.69
C LEU A 390 9.68 31.83 -161.84
N ALA A 391 9.36 32.64 -160.84
CA ALA A 391 8.27 33.62 -160.89
C ALA A 391 8.60 34.83 -161.79
N ALA A 392 9.82 35.38 -161.69
CA ALA A 392 10.25 36.55 -162.49
C ALA A 392 10.26 36.29 -164.01
N ALA A 393 10.55 35.07 -164.45
CA ALA A 393 10.53 34.70 -165.87
C ALA A 393 9.11 34.52 -166.45
N ARG A 394 8.10 34.27 -165.60
CA ARG A 394 6.70 34.08 -166.02
C ARG A 394 5.95 35.40 -166.19
N GLU A 395 6.18 36.38 -165.32
CA GLU A 395 5.59 37.73 -165.42
C GLU A 395 6.09 38.50 -166.66
N GLN A 396 7.35 38.32 -167.05
CA GLN A 396 7.93 39.02 -168.21
C GLN A 396 7.34 38.55 -169.57
N SER A 397 6.82 37.32 -169.61
CA SER A 397 6.21 36.73 -170.80
C SER A 397 4.73 37.14 -170.99
N GLN A 398 3.98 37.25 -169.88
CA GLN A 398 2.55 37.61 -169.94
C GLN A 398 2.33 39.12 -170.21
N SER A 399 3.20 40.00 -169.71
CA SER A 399 3.10 41.45 -169.95
C SER A 399 3.29 41.85 -171.42
N ALA A 400 4.09 41.13 -172.20
CA ALA A 400 4.33 41.45 -173.62
C ALA A 400 3.14 41.07 -174.53
N GLN A 401 2.26 40.17 -174.07
CA GLN A 401 1.15 39.66 -174.85
C GLN A 401 -0.14 40.49 -174.66
N GLU A 402 -0.30 41.13 -173.50
CA GLU A 402 -1.46 41.98 -173.19
C GLU A 402 -1.34 43.40 -173.78
N GLU A 403 -0.12 43.97 -173.88
CA GLU A 403 0.09 45.28 -174.52
C GLU A 403 -0.26 45.27 -176.03
N ALA A 404 -0.01 44.18 -176.75
CA ALA A 404 -0.29 44.10 -178.19
C ALA A 404 -1.80 44.07 -178.51
N GLU A 405 -2.63 43.51 -177.62
CA GLU A 405 -4.08 43.43 -177.76
C GLU A 405 -4.80 44.77 -177.47
N GLU A 406 -4.24 45.59 -176.56
CA GLU A 406 -4.83 46.89 -176.21
C GLU A 406 -4.66 47.96 -177.30
N TRP A 407 -3.52 48.02 -177.99
CA TRP A 407 -3.31 48.99 -179.07
C TRP A 407 -4.25 48.76 -180.27
N LYS A 408 -4.67 47.51 -180.48
CA LYS A 408 -5.60 47.13 -181.54
C LYS A 408 -7.04 47.63 -181.29
N ARG A 409 -7.47 47.74 -180.03
CA ARG A 409 -8.82 48.22 -179.66
C ARG A 409 -8.95 49.76 -179.66
N LYS A 410 -7.87 50.49 -179.37
CA LYS A 410 -7.89 51.97 -179.26
C LYS A 410 -7.98 52.66 -180.63
N PHE A 411 -7.50 52.04 -181.72
CA PHE A 411 -7.52 52.65 -183.06
C PHE A 411 -8.92 52.59 -183.73
N ASP A 412 -9.71 51.55 -183.47
CA ASP A 412 -11.05 51.34 -184.08
C ASP A 412 -12.17 52.23 -183.51
N ILE A 413 -11.89 52.95 -182.41
CA ILE A 413 -12.85 53.84 -181.74
C ILE A 413 -12.64 55.29 -182.20
N ALA A 414 -11.38 55.74 -182.32
CA ALA A 414 -11.07 57.12 -182.71
C ALA A 414 -11.55 57.50 -184.13
N LEU A 415 -11.56 56.54 -185.07
CA LEU A 415 -11.96 56.82 -186.46
C LEU A 415 -13.48 56.93 -186.66
N ARG A 416 -14.28 56.32 -185.78
CA ARG A 416 -15.74 56.46 -185.79
C ARG A 416 -16.18 57.86 -185.35
N ASP A 417 -15.44 58.47 -184.43
CA ASP A 417 -15.78 59.78 -183.88
C ASP A 417 -15.43 60.95 -184.81
N THR A 418 -14.40 60.83 -185.65
CA THR A 418 -14.06 61.86 -186.65
C THR A 418 -15.08 61.96 -187.79
N LYS A 419 -15.84 60.89 -188.06
CA LYS A 419 -16.84 60.84 -189.12
C LYS A 419 -18.15 61.56 -188.74
N ALA A 420 -18.46 61.66 -187.45
CA ALA A 420 -19.68 62.30 -186.96
C ALA A 420 -19.56 63.83 -186.77
N ALA A 421 -18.34 64.37 -186.68
CA ALA A 421 -18.11 65.78 -186.38
C ALA A 421 -18.24 66.71 -187.60
N LEU A 422 -17.99 66.24 -188.83
CA LEU A 422 -17.89 67.13 -190.00
C LEU A 422 -19.19 67.27 -190.82
N GLU A 423 -20.09 66.28 -190.78
CA GLU A 423 -21.46 66.43 -191.31
C GLU A 423 -22.27 67.50 -190.56
N LYS A 424 -21.85 67.86 -189.34
CA LYS A 424 -22.47 68.93 -188.54
C LYS A 424 -22.03 70.34 -188.92
N ALA A 425 -20.89 70.51 -189.60
CA ALA A 425 -20.41 71.82 -190.06
C ALA A 425 -21.07 72.27 -191.38
N ALA A 426 -21.48 71.31 -192.21
CA ALA A 426 -22.16 71.56 -193.49
C ALA A 426 -23.55 72.22 -193.34
N LEU A 427 -24.21 72.08 -192.19
CA LEU A 427 -25.56 72.63 -191.94
C LEU A 427 -25.57 74.04 -191.30
N ALA A 428 -24.39 74.61 -190.99
CA ALA A 428 -24.28 75.91 -190.31
C ALA A 428 -23.98 77.10 -191.26
N GLU A 429 -23.32 76.88 -192.41
CA GLU A 429 -22.92 77.99 -193.32
C GLU A 429 -23.86 78.18 -194.52
N GLU A 430 -24.76 77.22 -194.79
CA GLU A 430 -25.88 77.44 -195.72
C GLU A 430 -26.89 78.48 -195.18
N ARG A 431 -26.86 78.76 -193.86
CA ARG A 431 -27.64 79.83 -193.21
C ARG A 431 -27.01 81.24 -193.34
N THR A 432 -25.69 81.37 -193.45
CA THR A 432 -25.01 82.67 -193.58
C THR A 432 -25.02 83.21 -195.01
N ASN A 433 -25.23 82.33 -196.00
CA ASN A 433 -25.47 82.72 -197.40
C ASN A 433 -26.78 83.50 -197.64
N LYS A 434 -27.74 83.54 -196.70
CA LYS A 434 -29.02 84.28 -196.86
C LYS A 434 -29.03 85.71 -196.30
N GLN A 435 -28.06 86.12 -195.47
CA GLN A 435 -28.07 87.44 -194.81
C GLN A 435 -27.17 88.50 -195.49
N THR A 436 -26.12 88.10 -196.22
CA THR A 436 -25.22 89.06 -196.89
C THR A 436 -25.71 89.48 -198.28
N ARG A 437 -26.57 88.68 -198.93
CA ARG A 437 -27.27 89.09 -200.16
C ARG A 437 -28.28 90.23 -199.95
N LEU A 438 -28.80 90.42 -198.72
CA LEU A 438 -29.59 91.61 -198.37
C LEU A 438 -28.74 92.88 -198.14
N ARG A 439 -27.41 92.73 -198.07
CA ARG A 439 -26.43 93.82 -197.98
C ARG A 439 -25.85 94.22 -199.35
N GLU A 440 -26.20 93.47 -200.40
CA GLU A 440 -25.81 93.73 -201.79
C GLU A 440 -26.53 94.97 -202.39
N ASP A 441 -27.70 95.37 -201.88
CA ASP A 441 -28.53 96.37 -202.56
C ASP A 441 -28.52 97.79 -201.96
N THR A 442 -28.11 97.98 -200.71
CA THR A 442 -28.09 99.32 -200.09
C THR A 442 -26.84 100.12 -200.47
N LEU A 443 -25.68 99.48 -200.64
CA LEU A 443 -24.41 100.14 -201.02
C LEU A 443 -24.28 100.42 -202.54
N ARG A 444 -25.11 99.79 -203.38
CA ARG A 444 -25.23 100.15 -204.80
C ARG A 444 -25.94 101.50 -205.03
N LYS A 445 -26.66 102.04 -204.04
CA LYS A 445 -27.38 103.33 -204.17
C LYS A 445 -26.60 104.53 -203.63
N GLU A 446 -25.79 104.37 -202.59
CA GLU A 446 -25.05 105.50 -202.02
C GLU A 446 -23.85 105.93 -202.88
N PHE A 447 -23.11 105.03 -203.56
CA PHE A 447 -21.99 105.42 -204.45
C PHE A 447 -22.38 105.82 -205.89
N SER A 448 -23.60 105.54 -206.34
CA SER A 448 -24.13 106.14 -207.57
C SER A 448 -24.56 107.60 -207.37
N ILE A 449 -24.76 108.02 -206.11
CA ILE A 449 -25.11 109.39 -205.73
C ILE A 449 -23.88 110.10 -205.16
N THR A 450 -22.91 109.36 -204.60
CA THR A 450 -21.52 109.82 -204.35
C THR A 450 -20.69 109.84 -205.63
N LEU A 451 -21.13 110.59 -206.63
CA LEU A 451 -20.70 111.97 -206.79
C LEU A 451 -19.54 112.02 -207.81
N ALA A 452 -19.82 112.10 -209.11
CA ALA A 452 -20.74 113.06 -209.75
C ALA A 452 -20.47 114.52 -209.27
N GLU A 453 -20.41 114.83 -207.96
CA GLU A 453 -19.76 116.06 -207.43
C GLU A 453 -18.22 116.05 -207.59
N LYS A 454 -17.59 114.96 -208.11
CA LYS A 454 -16.19 114.98 -208.63
C LYS A 454 -16.04 114.89 -210.16
N GLU A 455 -17.12 114.79 -210.92
CA GLU A 455 -17.12 115.03 -212.36
C GLU A 455 -17.12 116.54 -212.69
N ASP A 456 -17.55 117.41 -211.76
CA ASP A 456 -17.76 118.85 -212.04
C ASP A 456 -16.78 119.83 -211.38
N GLU A 457 -15.82 119.38 -210.55
CA GLU A 457 -14.91 120.35 -209.89
C GLU A 457 -13.63 120.73 -210.66
N LEU A 458 -12.97 119.90 -211.50
CA LEU A 458 -11.72 120.34 -212.18
C LEU A 458 -11.41 119.65 -213.54
N LYS A 459 -12.37 119.71 -214.46
CA LYS A 459 -12.07 120.11 -215.85
C LYS A 459 -12.01 121.65 -216.03
N ASP A 460 -12.43 122.45 -215.04
CA ASP A 460 -12.45 123.91 -215.12
C ASP A 460 -11.28 124.59 -214.38
N LYS A 461 -10.09 124.65 -215.04
CA LYS A 461 -8.96 125.63 -214.93
C LYS A 461 -7.66 125.07 -215.57
N ALA A 462 -7.53 124.79 -216.87
CA ALA A 462 -7.33 125.78 -217.94
C ALA A 462 -8.45 126.83 -217.95
N THR A 463 -8.26 128.13 -217.74
CA THR A 463 -7.26 129.10 -218.22
C THR A 463 -7.59 130.40 -217.44
N LYS A 464 -6.69 131.28 -216.97
CA LYS A 464 -5.54 131.88 -217.65
C LYS A 464 -4.56 130.87 -218.22
N ASN A 465 -4.80 130.75 -219.52
CA ASN A 465 -4.14 130.15 -220.67
C ASN A 465 -3.39 128.84 -220.53
#